data_AF-A0A1C5KK41-F1
#
_entry.id   AF-A0A1C5KK41-F1
#
_cell.length_a   1.000
_cell.length_b   1.000
_cell.length_c   1.000
_cell.angle_alpha   90.00
_cell.angle_beta   90.00
_cell.angle_gamma   90.00
#
_symmetry.space_group_name_H-M   'P 1'
#
loop_
_entity.id
_entity.type
_entity.pdbx_description
1 polymer ?
#
loop_
_entity_poly.entity_id
_entity_poly.type
_entity_poly.pdbx_seq_one_letter_code
_entity_poly.pdbx_strand_id
1 'polypeptide(L)'
;MKQEYYFQQMNREEKQVYRAMYDGFTALAPEFPVLRLEGKELAEIFFRLRLDHPSIFYVSSFTYRFFDQADSVHLIPEYLFEKKKIKEHQKALEGRITRLLRPMQELTPEEQEKSIHDFILENVTYDKLQK
;
A
#
# COMPACT_ATOMS: atom_id res chain seq x y z
N MET A 1 -1.10 -15.88 5.53
CA MET A 1 -2.22 -15.02 5.05
C MET A 1 -1.89 -13.59 5.42
N LYS A 2 -1.80 -12.65 4.46
CA LYS A 2 -1.74 -11.22 4.79
C LYS A 2 -3.06 -10.87 5.47
N GLN A 3 -3.05 -10.70 6.78
CA GLN A 3 -4.18 -10.13 7.50
C GLN A 3 -4.15 -8.63 7.22
N GLU A 4 -5.02 -8.17 6.32
CA GLU A 4 -5.30 -6.74 6.16
C GLU A 4 -6.03 -6.28 7.42
N TYR A 5 -5.26 -5.82 8.41
CA TYR A 5 -5.74 -5.51 9.75
C TYR A 5 -6.76 -4.38 9.71
N TYR A 6 -6.48 -3.33 8.96
CA TYR A 6 -7.38 -2.18 8.86
C TYR A 6 -8.58 -2.49 7.97
N PHE A 7 -8.40 -3.27 6.90
CA PHE A 7 -9.52 -3.73 6.08
C PHE A 7 -10.58 -4.46 6.90
N GLN A 8 -10.20 -5.32 7.86
CA GLN A 8 -11.18 -6.08 8.64
C GLN A 8 -12.09 -5.19 9.49
N GLN A 9 -11.59 -4.06 9.96
CA GLN A 9 -12.29 -3.10 10.82
C GLN A 9 -13.25 -2.18 10.04
N MET A 10 -13.20 -2.21 8.70
CA MET A 10 -14.03 -1.36 7.85
C MET A 10 -15.46 -1.89 7.67
N ASN A 11 -16.40 -0.97 7.45
CA ASN A 11 -17.75 -1.27 7.03
C ASN A 11 -17.79 -1.74 5.55
N ARG A 12 -18.97 -2.12 5.05
CA ARG A 12 -19.11 -2.68 3.69
C ARG A 12 -18.71 -1.71 2.58
N GLU A 13 -19.07 -0.44 2.72
CA GLU A 13 -18.82 0.61 1.73
C GLU A 13 -17.34 0.99 1.71
N GLU A 14 -16.75 1.19 2.89
CA GLU A 14 -15.31 1.43 3.06
C GLU A 14 -14.48 0.30 2.45
N LYS A 15 -14.87 -0.97 2.67
CA LYS A 15 -14.20 -2.14 2.07
C LYS A 15 -14.27 -2.13 0.54
N GLN A 16 -15.39 -1.67 -0.03
CA GLN A 16 -15.53 -1.56 -1.47
C GLN A 16 -14.59 -0.50 -2.05
N VAL A 17 -14.54 0.68 -1.42
CA VAL A 17 -13.61 1.76 -1.83
C VAL A 17 -12.16 1.33 -1.65
N TYR A 18 -11.82 0.69 -0.53
CA TYR A 18 -10.48 0.17 -0.25
C TYR A 18 -9.98 -0.74 -1.37
N ARG A 19 -10.82 -1.70 -1.81
CA ARG A 19 -10.46 -2.64 -2.89
C ARG A 19 -10.29 -1.91 -4.22
N ALA A 20 -11.24 -1.04 -4.57
CA ALA A 20 -11.17 -0.27 -5.80
C ALA A 20 -9.94 0.65 -5.85
N MET A 21 -9.58 1.28 -4.72
CA MET A 21 -8.33 2.03 -4.56
C MET A 21 -7.11 1.15 -4.79
N TYR A 22 -7.03 0.01 -4.11
CA TYR A 22 -5.91 -0.92 -4.25
C TYR A 22 -5.73 -1.39 -5.71
N ASP A 23 -6.83 -1.78 -6.36
CA ASP A 23 -6.82 -2.25 -7.74
C ASP A 23 -6.40 -1.12 -8.71
N GLY A 24 -6.94 0.09 -8.52
CA GLY A 24 -6.58 1.25 -9.32
C GLY A 24 -5.10 1.66 -9.16
N PHE A 25 -4.59 1.65 -7.94
CA PHE A 25 -3.18 1.96 -7.67
C PHE A 25 -2.24 0.90 -8.24
N THR A 26 -2.53 -0.38 -8.05
CA THR A 26 -1.70 -1.48 -8.56
C THR A 26 -1.73 -1.58 -10.10
N ALA A 27 -2.83 -1.20 -10.73
CA ALA A 27 -2.93 -1.06 -12.19
C ALA A 27 -2.17 0.16 -12.73
N LEU A 28 -1.68 1.06 -11.87
CA LEU A 28 -1.10 2.36 -12.24
C LEU A 28 -2.08 3.17 -13.11
N ALA A 29 -3.37 3.13 -12.77
CA ALA A 29 -4.41 3.79 -13.52
C ALA A 29 -4.33 5.32 -13.33
N PRO A 30 -4.39 6.12 -14.41
CA PRO A 30 -4.38 7.58 -14.29
C PRO A 30 -5.63 8.12 -13.58
N GLU A 31 -6.74 7.39 -13.67
CA GLU A 31 -8.02 7.72 -13.04
C GLU A 31 -8.87 6.43 -12.94
N PHE A 32 -9.67 6.28 -11.89
CA PHE A 32 -10.59 5.15 -11.72
C PHE A 32 -11.78 5.48 -10.81
N PRO A 33 -12.96 4.84 -11.00
CA PRO A 33 -14.13 5.10 -10.19
C PRO A 33 -14.07 4.36 -8.84
N VAL A 34 -14.58 5.00 -7.78
CA VAL A 34 -14.87 4.38 -6.49
C VAL A 34 -16.26 4.79 -6.00
N LEU A 35 -16.82 4.04 -5.05
CA LEU A 35 -18.07 4.42 -4.39
C LEU A 35 -17.93 5.83 -3.80
N ARG A 36 -18.97 6.64 -3.98
CA ARG A 36 -19.01 8.01 -3.47
C ARG A 36 -19.09 8.02 -1.94
N LEU A 37 -18.05 8.56 -1.32
CA LEU A 37 -17.96 8.85 0.12
C LEU A 37 -17.49 10.29 0.34
N GLU A 38 -17.51 10.77 1.58
CA GLU A 38 -16.94 12.08 1.91
C GLU A 38 -15.41 12.10 1.67
N GLY A 39 -14.86 13.26 1.30
CA GLY A 39 -13.42 13.38 1.03
C GLY A 39 -12.53 12.96 2.21
N LYS A 40 -13.00 13.19 3.45
CA LYS A 40 -12.32 12.75 4.67
C LYS A 40 -12.30 11.22 4.80
N GLU A 41 -13.40 10.56 4.46
CA GLU A 41 -13.50 9.10 4.47
C GLU A 41 -12.58 8.48 3.42
N LEU A 42 -12.55 9.03 2.20
CA LEU A 42 -11.61 8.60 1.16
C LEU A 42 -10.15 8.72 1.62
N ALA A 43 -9.81 9.84 2.28
CA ALA A 43 -8.45 10.06 2.80
C ALA A 43 -8.09 9.06 3.91
N GLU A 44 -9.02 8.78 4.82
CA GLU A 44 -8.84 7.80 5.90
C GLU A 44 -8.67 6.38 5.35
N ILE A 45 -9.50 5.98 4.38
CA ILE A 45 -9.39 4.68 3.71
C ILE A 45 -8.04 4.56 3.01
N PHE A 46 -7.60 5.59 2.29
CA PHE A 46 -6.30 5.61 1.64
C PHE A 46 -5.14 5.52 2.65
N PHE A 47 -5.24 6.20 3.79
CA PHE A 47 -4.25 6.11 4.86
C PHE A 47 -4.14 4.68 5.40
N ARG A 48 -5.27 4.06 5.76
CA ARG A 48 -5.33 2.66 6.22
C ARG A 48 -4.84 1.67 5.18
N LEU A 49 -5.17 1.90 3.90
CA LEU A 49 -4.69 1.09 2.78
C LEU A 49 -3.16 1.10 2.70
N ARG A 50 -2.50 2.26 2.89
CA ARG A 50 -1.04 2.35 2.89
C ARG A 50 -0.40 1.63 4.08
N LEU A 51 -1.09 1.54 5.21
CA LEU A 51 -0.62 0.78 6.37
C LEU A 51 -0.69 -0.73 6.13
N ASP A 52 -1.77 -1.23 5.51
CA ASP A 52 -1.90 -2.65 5.14
C ASP A 52 -0.99 -3.02 3.95
N HIS A 53 -0.82 -2.12 2.98
CA HIS A 53 -0.09 -2.36 1.74
C HIS A 53 1.01 -1.32 1.49
N PRO A 54 2.09 -1.28 2.28
CA PRO A 54 3.18 -0.32 2.09
C PRO A 54 3.87 -0.42 0.72
N SER A 55 3.65 -1.49 -0.05
CA SER A 55 4.15 -1.65 -1.42
C SER A 55 3.57 -0.65 -2.43
N ILE A 56 2.49 0.08 -2.11
CA ILE A 56 1.97 1.18 -2.94
C ILE A 56 2.63 2.54 -2.62
N PHE A 57 3.84 2.54 -2.04
CA PHE A 57 4.60 3.73 -1.64
C PHE A 57 4.76 4.81 -2.72
N TYR A 58 4.56 4.47 -4.00
CA TYR A 58 4.63 5.39 -5.13
C TYR A 58 3.40 6.29 -5.29
N VAL A 59 2.35 6.11 -4.48
CA VAL A 59 1.17 7.00 -4.43
C VAL A 59 1.31 7.98 -3.28
N SER A 60 1.49 9.27 -3.58
CA SER A 60 1.67 10.32 -2.56
C SER A 60 0.34 10.81 -1.98
N SER A 61 -0.58 11.14 -2.88
CA SER A 61 -1.89 11.70 -2.58
C SER A 61 -2.88 11.33 -3.68
N PHE A 62 -4.10 11.86 -3.61
CA PHE A 62 -5.06 11.78 -4.71
C PHE A 62 -5.91 13.05 -4.73
N THR A 63 -6.47 13.34 -5.90
CA THR A 63 -7.61 14.24 -6.05
C THR A 63 -8.80 13.43 -6.55
N TYR A 64 -9.99 14.01 -6.56
CA TYR A 64 -11.18 13.32 -7.06
C TYR A 64 -12.14 14.29 -7.75
N ARG A 65 -12.93 13.76 -8.68
CA ARG A 65 -13.97 14.50 -9.40
C ARG A 65 -15.34 13.91 -9.14
N PHE A 66 -16.31 14.81 -8.99
CA PHE A 66 -17.72 14.49 -8.91
C PHE A 66 -18.37 14.63 -10.27
N PHE A 67 -19.34 13.75 -10.53
CA PHE A 67 -20.31 13.90 -11.60
C PHE A 67 -21.70 13.95 -10.96
N ASP A 68 -22.50 14.95 -11.33
CA ASP A 68 -23.85 15.08 -10.78
C ASP A 68 -24.68 13.83 -11.09
N GLN A 69 -25.46 13.38 -10.10
CA GLN A 69 -26.27 12.15 -10.14
C GLN A 69 -25.49 10.82 -10.16
N ALA A 70 -24.16 10.82 -10.03
CA ALA A 70 -23.38 9.60 -9.95
C ALA A 70 -23.24 9.08 -8.50
N ASP A 71 -23.42 7.77 -8.33
CA ASP A 71 -23.12 7.01 -7.11
C ASP A 71 -21.61 6.75 -6.93
N SER A 72 -20.79 7.21 -7.87
CA SER A 72 -19.34 7.05 -7.87
C SER A 72 -18.61 8.39 -8.00
N VAL A 73 -17.38 8.41 -7.52
CA VAL A 73 -16.42 9.49 -7.74
C VAL A 73 -15.21 8.95 -8.46
N HIS A 74 -14.63 9.75 -9.35
CA HIS A 74 -13.40 9.37 -10.04
C HIS A 74 -12.20 9.83 -9.22
N LEU A 75 -11.40 8.87 -8.76
CA LEU A 75 -10.13 9.12 -8.10
C LEU A 75 -9.02 9.32 -9.13
N ILE A 76 -8.20 10.34 -8.89
CA ILE A 76 -7.04 10.71 -9.71
C ILE A 76 -5.82 10.65 -8.79
N PRO A 77 -5.04 9.55 -8.83
CA PRO A 77 -3.87 9.38 -7.99
C PRO A 77 -2.75 10.34 -8.38
N GLU A 78 -2.01 10.83 -7.39
CA GLU A 78 -0.73 11.49 -7.59
C GLU A 78 0.39 10.45 -7.42
N TYR A 79 1.08 10.16 -8.52
CA TYR A 79 2.20 9.23 -8.54
C TYR A 79 3.53 9.96 -8.43
N LEU A 80 4.38 9.52 -7.50
CA LEU A 80 5.72 10.08 -7.27
C LEU A 80 6.70 9.86 -8.44
N PHE A 81 6.42 8.86 -9.28
CA PHE A 81 7.30 8.46 -10.36
C PHE A 81 6.52 8.09 -11.61
N GLU A 82 7.19 8.12 -12.76
CA GLU A 82 6.65 7.57 -14.00
C GLU A 82 6.47 6.04 -13.90
N LYS A 83 5.49 5.50 -14.65
CA LYS A 83 5.13 4.07 -14.65
C LYS A 83 6.33 3.14 -14.80
N LYS A 84 7.28 3.48 -15.68
CA LYS A 84 8.49 2.67 -15.91
C LYS A 84 9.33 2.57 -14.63
N LYS A 85 9.59 3.70 -13.98
CA LYS A 85 10.38 3.79 -12.75
C LYS A 85 9.70 3.10 -11.57
N ILE A 86 8.36 3.18 -11.48
CA ILE A 86 7.60 2.41 -10.47
C ILE A 86 7.86 0.91 -10.62
N LYS A 87 7.74 0.37 -11.83
CA LYS A 87 7.98 -1.07 -12.10
C LYS A 87 9.42 -1.47 -11.80
N GLU A 88 10.38 -0.61 -12.10
CA GLU A 88 11.79 -0.84 -11.75
C GLU A 88 11.99 -0.93 -10.23
N HIS A 89 11.41 -0.01 -9.46
CA HIS A 89 11.47 -0.05 -8.00
C HIS A 89 10.77 -1.28 -7.41
N GLN A 90 9.61 -1.67 -7.94
CA GLN A 90 8.90 -2.89 -7.52
C GLN A 90 9.76 -4.13 -7.75
N LYS A 91 10.35 -4.27 -8.95
CA LYS A 91 11.24 -5.40 -9.27
C LYS A 91 12.49 -5.43 -8.38
N ALA A 92 13.06 -4.26 -8.07
CA ALA A 92 14.19 -4.15 -7.17
C ALA A 92 13.81 -4.57 -5.74
N LEU A 93 12.64 -4.16 -5.26
CA LEU A 93 12.12 -4.53 -3.95
C LEU A 93 11.89 -6.04 -3.86
N GLU A 94 11.18 -6.63 -4.83
CA GLU A 94 10.95 -8.07 -4.92
C GLU A 94 12.28 -8.84 -4.92
N GLY A 95 13.25 -8.41 -5.73
CA GLY A 95 14.58 -9.04 -5.77
C GLY A 95 15.31 -9.00 -4.42
N ARG A 96 15.18 -7.91 -3.66
CA ARG A 96 15.75 -7.80 -2.30
C ARG A 96 15.04 -8.73 -1.33
N ILE A 97 13.71 -8.77 -1.35
CA ILE A 97 12.90 -9.65 -0.51
C ILE A 97 13.23 -11.12 -0.80
N THR A 98 13.27 -11.53 -2.08
CA THR A 98 13.61 -12.90 -2.45
C THR A 98 15.00 -13.30 -1.97
N ARG A 99 15.99 -12.41 -2.06
CA ARG A 99 17.35 -12.68 -1.55
C ARG A 99 17.37 -12.81 -0.03
N LEU A 100 16.63 -11.96 0.67
CA LEU A 100 16.50 -12.00 2.13
C LEU A 100 15.86 -13.30 2.62
N LEU A 101 14.80 -13.76 1.93
CA LEU A 101 14.05 -14.95 2.33
C LEU A 101 14.69 -16.27 1.87
N ARG A 102 15.52 -16.27 0.82
CA ARG A 102 16.18 -17.48 0.30
C ARG A 102 16.87 -18.34 1.37
N PRO A 103 17.73 -17.81 2.27
CA PRO A 103 18.36 -18.63 3.30
C PRO A 103 17.38 -19.14 4.36
N MET A 104 16.18 -18.58 4.43
CA MET A 104 15.18 -18.88 5.46
C MET A 104 14.16 -19.93 5.01
N GLN A 105 14.22 -20.42 3.76
CA GLN A 105 13.23 -21.33 3.19
C GLN A 105 13.13 -22.68 3.90
N GLU A 106 14.26 -23.17 4.41
CA GLU A 106 14.35 -24.46 5.12
C GLU A 106 14.17 -24.32 6.65
N LEU A 107 13.99 -23.09 7.15
CA LEU A 107 13.83 -22.81 8.58
C LEU A 107 12.39 -23.04 9.04
N THR A 108 12.24 -23.36 10.32
CA THR A 108 10.92 -23.36 10.99
C THR A 108 10.35 -21.94 11.06
N PRO A 109 9.02 -21.77 11.20
CA PRO A 109 8.42 -20.44 11.30
C PRO A 109 9.01 -19.55 12.42
N GLU A 110 9.35 -20.14 13.57
CA GLU A 110 9.97 -19.42 14.69
C GLU A 110 11.39 -18.93 14.34
N GLU A 111 12.18 -19.76 13.67
CA GLU A 111 13.52 -19.39 13.20
C GLU A 111 13.46 -18.34 12.08
N GLN A 112 12.45 -18.40 11.20
CA GLN A 112 12.19 -17.35 10.20
C GLN A 112 11.87 -16.02 10.87
N GLU A 113 10.98 -16.02 11.86
CA GLU A 113 10.61 -14.83 12.64
C GLU A 113 11.85 -14.22 13.31
N LYS A 114 12.62 -15.03 14.03
CA LYS A 114 13.85 -14.60 14.70
C LYS A 114 14.85 -14.03 13.72
N SER A 115 15.06 -14.68 12.57
CA SER A 115 16.00 -14.21 11.55
C SER A 115 15.60 -12.84 10.96
N ILE A 116 14.29 -12.61 10.77
CA ILE A 116 13.77 -11.31 10.31
C ILE A 116 13.93 -10.25 11.40
N HIS A 117 13.62 -10.59 12.66
CA HIS A 117 13.79 -9.71 13.80
C HIS A 117 15.24 -9.24 13.95
N ASP A 118 16.19 -10.18 13.95
CA ASP A 118 17.61 -9.90 14.12
C ASP A 118 18.12 -9.06 12.94
N PHE A 119 17.70 -9.38 11.71
CA PHE A 119 18.01 -8.58 10.53
C PHE A 119 17.56 -7.12 10.69
N ILE A 120 16.33 -6.87 11.18
CA ILE A 120 15.82 -5.51 11.38
C ILE A 120 16.64 -4.77 12.43
N LEU A 121 16.94 -5.41 13.57
CA LEU A 121 17.73 -4.78 14.64
C LEU A 121 19.15 -4.41 14.19
N GLU A 122 19.77 -5.25 13.38
CA GLU A 122 21.15 -5.04 12.91
C GLU A 122 21.24 -4.00 11.79
N ASN A 123 20.19 -3.87 10.95
CA ASN A 123 20.26 -3.10 9.71
C ASN A 123 19.39 -1.82 9.70
N VAL A 124 18.48 -1.65 10.66
CA VAL A 124 17.59 -0.48 10.73
C VAL A 124 17.97 0.40 11.92
N THR A 125 18.56 1.55 11.64
CA THR A 125 18.80 2.60 12.62
C THR A 125 17.84 3.75 12.39
N TYR A 126 17.17 4.20 13.45
CA TYR A 126 16.42 5.45 13.38
C TYR A 126 17.39 6.61 13.19
N ASP A 127 17.12 7.46 12.19
CA ASP A 127 17.72 8.77 12.16
C ASP A 127 17.31 9.49 13.44
N LYS A 128 18.29 9.78 14.30
CA LYS A 128 18.04 10.57 15.50
C LYS A 128 17.50 11.91 15.02
N LEU A 129 16.27 12.24 15.41
CA LEU A 129 15.69 13.57 15.23
C LEU A 129 16.75 14.59 15.70
N GLN A 130 17.27 15.39 14.77
CA GLN A 130 18.04 16.57 15.16
C GLN A 130 17.08 17.44 15.97
N LYS A 131 17.41 17.61 17.26
CA LYS A 131 16.70 18.51 18.17
C LYS A 131 16.89 19.95 17.74
#